data_AF-A0A969NZE9-F1
#
_entry.id   AF-A0A969NZE9-F1
#
_cell.length_a   1.000
_cell.length_b   1.000
_cell.length_c   1.000
_cell.angle_alpha   90.00
_cell.angle_beta   90.00
_cell.angle_gamma   90.00
#
_symmetry.space_group_name_H-M   'P 1'
#
loop_
_entity.id
_entity.type
_entity.pdbx_description
1 polymer ?
#
loop_
_entity_poly.entity_id
_entity_poly.type
_entity_poly.pdbx_seq_one_letter_code
_entity_poly.pdbx_strand_id
1 'polypeptide(L)'
;MHLYLQLNRRTMDLDMERTGKQVLTVGEYHYRPANIAQRVRKLTSKMWEPTVVKEVLAQRIRFETPDNARSWVYGGDSGSFSPYEGALVMLGCWDEETTVGIALHELAHEMHLRSGYYEESDEVIREALAIMAEREAGLMRVFEQDPYHTASNLIAQLADLWAFQSQPFSQRWNEMIALTRDIDLADLVNYYLDRNEGIGLGRWMKRYSKDTEMRETVLLTMATCSLRYSLNHRRCLLRNLIRCKTDTPIESILHVFDAIIELDSRYPEDDIKAIIDFCFAPINRNHRGLSVAFG
;
A
#
# COMPACT_ATOMS: atom_id res chain seq x y z
N MET A 1 20.33 17.79 -1.88
CA MET A 1 19.00 18.11 -1.32
C MET A 1 18.94 19.59 -1.06
N HIS A 2 17.97 20.24 -1.66
CA HIS A 2 17.81 21.69 -1.61
C HIS A 2 16.60 22.06 -0.77
N LEU A 3 16.75 23.08 0.07
CA LEU A 3 15.68 23.73 0.82
C LEU A 3 15.47 25.13 0.24
N TYR A 4 14.29 25.37 -0.32
CA TYR A 4 13.89 26.67 -0.83
C TYR A 4 13.07 27.41 0.23
N LEU A 5 13.65 28.48 0.77
CA LEU A 5 12.98 29.37 1.71
C LEU A 5 12.30 30.51 0.96
N GLN A 6 10.99 30.69 1.17
CA GLN A 6 10.25 31.83 0.62
C GLN A 6 10.24 32.96 1.66
N LEU A 7 10.99 34.04 1.39
CA LEU A 7 11.10 35.21 2.25
C LEU A 7 10.86 36.47 1.44
N ASN A 8 9.78 37.21 1.73
CA ASN A 8 9.49 38.52 1.13
C ASN A 8 9.55 38.52 -0.42
N ARG A 9 8.88 37.55 -1.07
CA ARG A 9 8.89 37.35 -2.54
C ARG A 9 10.27 37.01 -3.14
N ARG A 10 11.24 36.62 -2.33
CA ARG A 10 12.52 36.07 -2.76
C ARG A 10 12.63 34.62 -2.32
N THR A 11 13.13 33.79 -3.22
CA THR A 11 13.44 32.39 -2.91
C THR A 11 14.94 32.27 -2.61
N MET A 12 15.28 31.74 -1.45
CA MET A 12 16.66 31.41 -1.08
C MET A 12 16.84 29.89 -1.17
N ASP A 13 17.82 29.45 -1.96
CA ASP A 13 18.20 28.04 -2.10
C ASP A 13 19.33 27.70 -1.10
N LEU A 14 19.09 26.71 -0.25
CA LEU A 14 20.02 26.21 0.74
C LEU A 14 20.34 24.74 0.50
N ASP A 15 21.63 24.40 0.42
CA ASP A 15 22.10 23.02 0.55
C ASP A 15 21.89 22.56 2.00
N MET A 16 20.91 21.68 2.21
CA MET A 16 20.50 21.22 3.53
C MET A 16 21.65 20.56 4.30
N GLU A 17 22.56 19.87 3.61
CA GLU A 17 23.69 19.17 4.25
C GLU A 17 24.75 20.13 4.79
N ARG A 18 24.79 21.37 4.27
CA ARG A 18 25.73 22.41 4.69
C ARG A 18 25.18 23.36 5.75
N THR A 19 23.91 23.21 6.15
CA THR A 19 23.26 24.05 7.17
C THR A 19 23.78 23.81 8.60
N GLY A 20 24.56 22.76 8.84
CA GLY A 20 25.19 22.50 10.14
C GLY A 20 24.17 22.25 11.25
N LYS A 21 24.22 23.05 12.33
CA LYS A 21 23.29 22.95 13.48
C LYS A 21 22.14 23.98 13.44
N GLN A 22 21.90 24.60 12.29
CA GLN A 22 20.82 25.56 12.13
C GLN A 22 19.46 24.89 12.40
N VAL A 23 18.60 25.61 13.11
CA VAL A 23 17.21 25.22 13.36
C VAL A 23 16.33 26.20 12.60
N LEU A 24 15.47 25.67 11.75
CA LEU A 24 14.44 26.40 11.03
C LEU A 24 13.10 26.21 11.74
N THR A 25 12.40 27.30 12.05
CA THR A 25 11.05 27.25 12.58
C THR A 25 10.05 27.61 11.49
N VAL A 26 9.07 26.74 11.24
CA VAL A 26 8.00 26.96 10.25
C VAL A 26 6.66 26.65 10.92
N GLY A 27 5.87 27.68 11.19
CA GLY A 27 4.68 27.56 12.05
C GLY A 27 5.07 27.10 13.46
N GLU A 28 4.45 26.01 13.92
CA GLU A 28 4.73 25.40 15.23
C GLU A 28 5.92 24.41 15.23
N TYR A 29 6.38 24.02 14.05
CA TYR A 29 7.37 22.96 13.89
C TYR A 29 8.80 23.49 13.80
N HIS A 30 9.73 22.66 14.28
CA HIS A 30 11.16 22.94 14.32
C HIS A 30 11.90 21.88 13.53
N TYR A 31 12.69 22.32 12.55
CA TYR A 31 13.39 21.46 11.63
C TYR A 31 14.89 21.69 11.73
N ARG A 32 15.66 20.61 11.69
CA ARG A 32 17.10 20.64 11.46
C ARG A 32 17.36 20.15 10.05
N PRO A 33 17.55 21.04 9.04
CA PRO A 33 17.66 20.62 7.65
C PRO A 33 18.76 19.59 7.42
N ALA A 34 19.91 19.74 8.09
CA ALA A 34 20.99 18.76 8.03
C ALA A 34 20.58 17.37 8.54
N ASN A 35 19.77 17.28 9.60
CA ASN A 35 19.29 15.99 10.13
C ASN A 35 18.32 15.31 9.16
N ILE A 36 17.36 16.07 8.61
CA ILE A 36 16.43 15.57 7.60
C ILE A 36 17.20 14.99 6.43
N ALA A 37 18.13 15.77 5.87
CA ALA A 37 18.97 15.34 4.76
C ALA A 37 19.76 14.06 5.09
N GLN A 38 20.44 14.00 6.23
CA GLN A 38 21.19 12.81 6.63
C GLN A 38 20.30 11.58 6.77
N ARG A 39 19.10 11.73 7.33
CA ARG A 39 18.17 10.62 7.54
C ARG A 39 17.55 10.13 6.24
N VAL A 40 17.08 11.03 5.39
CA VAL A 40 16.59 10.70 4.05
C VAL A 40 17.69 9.94 3.31
N ARG A 41 18.91 10.49 3.24
CA ARG A 41 20.05 9.81 2.60
C ARG A 41 20.31 8.41 3.14
N LYS A 42 20.36 8.25 4.47
CA LYS A 42 20.60 6.95 5.12
C LYS A 42 19.52 5.94 4.75
N LEU A 43 18.25 6.34 4.79
CA LEU A 43 17.11 5.48 4.49
C LEU A 43 17.02 5.16 3.00
N THR A 44 17.18 6.14 2.12
CA THR A 44 17.25 5.92 0.66
C THR A 44 18.38 4.95 0.29
N SER A 45 19.55 5.05 0.95
CA SER A 45 20.66 4.12 0.72
C SER A 45 20.33 2.69 1.17
N LYS A 46 19.61 2.55 2.29
CA LYS A 46 19.13 1.25 2.78
C LYS A 46 18.10 0.62 1.83
N MET A 47 17.24 1.44 1.23
CA MET A 47 16.10 0.98 0.43
C MET A 47 16.47 0.64 -1.02
N TRP A 48 17.31 1.47 -1.66
CA TRP A 48 17.47 1.44 -3.13
C TRP A 48 18.92 1.42 -3.63
N GLU A 49 19.97 1.23 -2.81
CA GLU A 49 21.32 1.01 -3.37
C GLU A 49 21.46 -0.37 -4.04
N PRO A 50 22.12 -0.45 -5.21
CA PRO A 50 23.02 0.55 -5.83
C PRO A 50 22.35 1.50 -6.86
N THR A 51 21.02 1.48 -6.99
CA THR A 51 20.24 1.99 -8.12
C THR A 51 20.01 3.51 -8.16
N VAL A 52 21.02 4.32 -7.78
CA VAL A 52 21.03 5.81 -7.81
C VAL A 52 20.42 6.48 -6.58
N VAL A 53 21.28 6.99 -5.70
CA VAL A 53 20.88 7.76 -4.52
C VAL A 53 21.39 9.21 -4.55
N LYS A 54 22.59 9.48 -5.10
CA LYS A 54 23.20 10.81 -4.96
C LYS A 54 22.63 11.86 -5.90
N GLU A 55 22.50 11.55 -7.19
CA GLU A 55 21.99 12.51 -8.19
C GLU A 55 20.50 12.80 -7.98
N VAL A 56 19.73 11.76 -7.67
CA VAL A 56 18.30 11.89 -7.32
C VAL A 56 18.11 12.77 -6.09
N LEU A 57 18.83 12.49 -4.99
CA LEU A 57 18.72 13.32 -3.79
C LEU A 57 19.24 14.75 -4.01
N ALA A 58 20.12 14.97 -4.99
CA ALA A 58 20.61 16.30 -5.33
C ALA A 58 19.65 17.09 -6.21
N GLN A 59 19.03 16.46 -7.20
CA GLN A 59 18.34 17.16 -8.31
C GLN A 59 16.83 16.94 -8.35
N ARG A 60 16.34 15.88 -7.70
CA ARG A 60 14.97 15.36 -7.85
C ARG A 60 14.19 15.36 -6.55
N ILE A 61 14.73 15.93 -5.48
CA ILE A 61 14.00 16.20 -4.24
C ILE A 61 14.33 17.60 -3.73
N ARG A 62 13.27 18.35 -3.43
CA ARG A 62 13.35 19.67 -2.82
C ARG A 62 12.40 19.81 -1.65
N PHE A 63 12.81 20.62 -0.68
CA PHE A 63 12.00 21.00 0.46
C PHE A 63 11.64 22.46 0.33
N GLU A 64 10.39 22.82 0.61
CA GLU A 64 9.93 24.21 0.49
C GLU A 64 9.18 24.64 1.75
N THR A 65 9.37 25.90 2.16
CA THR A 65 8.52 26.53 3.16
C THR A 65 7.34 27.23 2.49
N PRO A 66 6.13 27.23 3.06
CA PRO A 66 5.00 27.96 2.51
C PRO A 66 5.33 29.45 2.38
N ASP A 67 4.91 30.06 1.28
CA ASP A 67 4.94 31.53 1.15
C ASP A 67 3.87 32.10 2.09
N ASN A 68 4.21 33.12 2.88
CA ASN A 68 3.27 33.81 3.79
C ASN A 68 1.99 34.32 3.07
N ALA A 69 1.97 34.36 1.74
CA ALA A 69 0.82 34.73 0.91
C ALA A 69 -0.12 33.55 0.57
N ARG A 70 0.33 32.29 0.62
CA ARG A 70 -0.55 31.12 0.51
C ARG A 70 -0.94 30.73 1.92
N SER A 71 -2.19 31.04 2.26
CA SER A 71 -2.85 30.51 3.45
C SER A 71 -2.45 29.06 3.65
N TRP A 72 -2.03 28.74 4.87
CA TRP A 72 -1.98 27.38 5.38
C TRP A 72 -3.28 26.68 5.00
N VAL A 73 -3.30 25.94 3.90
CA VAL A 73 -4.40 25.04 3.63
C VAL A 73 -4.14 23.88 4.57
N TYR A 74 -4.67 24.01 5.79
CA TYR A 74 -4.86 22.89 6.69
C TYR A 74 -5.51 21.77 5.86
N GLY A 75 -4.77 20.68 5.62
CA GLY A 75 -5.22 19.53 4.83
C GLY A 75 -4.72 19.44 3.37
N GLY A 76 -3.79 20.29 2.92
CA GLY A 76 -3.11 20.08 1.63
C GLY A 76 -2.06 18.97 1.71
N ASP A 77 -1.87 18.22 0.61
CA ASP A 77 -0.79 17.22 0.51
C ASP A 77 0.56 17.89 0.79
N SER A 78 1.21 17.45 1.87
CA SER A 78 2.51 17.96 2.32
C SER A 78 3.69 17.44 1.48
N GLY A 79 3.39 16.65 0.45
CA GLY A 79 4.32 16.14 -0.54
C GLY A 79 3.66 16.14 -1.92
N SER A 80 4.45 16.25 -2.97
CA SER A 80 3.99 16.01 -4.33
C SER A 80 5.12 15.50 -5.22
N PHE A 81 4.75 14.70 -6.20
CA PHE A 81 5.67 14.18 -7.20
C PHE A 81 5.26 14.58 -8.62
N SER A 82 6.25 14.97 -9.41
CA SER A 82 6.10 15.17 -10.85
C SER A 82 7.18 14.39 -11.60
N PRO A 83 6.85 13.63 -12.66
CA PRO A 83 7.85 12.99 -13.50
C PRO A 83 8.87 13.99 -14.09
N TYR A 84 8.47 15.24 -14.28
CA TYR A 84 9.34 16.28 -14.84
C TYR A 84 10.16 17.01 -13.77
N GLU A 85 9.56 17.34 -12.62
CA GLU A 85 10.19 18.18 -11.59
C GLU A 85 10.78 17.40 -10.42
N GLY A 86 10.44 16.13 -10.26
CA GLY A 86 10.80 15.30 -9.12
C GLY A 86 9.86 15.49 -7.92
N ALA A 87 10.37 15.11 -6.75
CA ALA A 87 9.70 15.19 -5.45
C ALA A 87 9.80 16.59 -4.83
N LEU A 88 8.67 17.08 -4.31
CA LEU A 88 8.54 18.29 -3.53
C LEU A 88 7.97 17.92 -2.15
N VAL A 89 8.60 18.42 -1.08
CA VAL A 89 8.12 18.23 0.29
C VAL A 89 7.90 19.60 0.94
N MET A 90 6.69 19.85 1.41
CA MET A 90 6.31 21.08 2.07
C MET A 90 6.59 20.99 3.58
N LEU A 91 7.38 21.93 4.09
CA LEU A 91 7.60 22.11 5.52
C LEU A 91 6.46 22.93 6.14
N GLY A 92 6.29 22.78 7.46
CA GLY A 92 5.29 23.49 8.24
C GLY A 92 4.06 22.65 8.53
N CYS A 93 3.80 21.56 7.80
CA CYS A 93 2.61 20.73 8.01
C CYS A 93 2.79 19.65 9.08
N TRP A 94 4.02 19.18 9.29
CA TRP A 94 4.32 18.02 10.13
C TRP A 94 5.68 18.14 10.82
N ASP A 95 5.93 17.32 11.83
CA ASP A 95 7.23 17.30 12.49
C ASP A 95 8.38 16.76 11.61
N GLU A 96 9.61 16.86 12.12
CA GLU A 96 10.83 16.42 11.44
C GLU A 96 10.76 14.92 11.05
N GLU A 97 10.16 14.07 11.89
CA GLU A 97 10.02 12.63 11.67
C GLU A 97 9.08 12.33 10.50
N THR A 98 7.89 12.91 10.55
CA THR A 98 6.85 12.73 9.54
C THR A 98 7.30 13.30 8.19
N THR A 99 8.01 14.42 8.21
CA THR A 99 8.62 15.04 7.01
C THR A 99 9.60 14.10 6.31
N VAL A 100 10.39 13.32 7.07
CA VAL A 100 11.28 12.30 6.50
C VAL A 100 10.48 11.16 5.84
N GLY A 101 9.38 10.73 6.46
CA GLY A 101 8.49 9.72 5.88
C GLY A 101 7.85 10.20 4.57
N ILE A 102 7.35 11.44 4.54
CA ILE A 102 6.79 12.06 3.32
C ILE A 102 7.86 12.19 2.23
N ALA A 103 9.09 12.59 2.59
CA ALA A 103 10.19 12.64 1.62
C ALA A 103 10.46 11.27 0.98
N LEU A 104 10.34 10.18 1.73
CA LEU A 104 10.53 8.82 1.23
C LEU A 104 9.34 8.32 0.40
N HIS A 105 8.12 8.76 0.72
CA HIS A 105 6.94 8.57 -0.13
C HIS A 105 7.19 9.17 -1.52
N GLU A 106 7.54 10.45 -1.60
CA GLU A 106 7.74 11.11 -2.89
C GLU A 106 8.95 10.56 -3.66
N LEU A 107 10.00 10.16 -2.94
CA LEU A 107 11.15 9.48 -3.55
C LEU A 107 10.79 8.10 -4.10
N ALA A 108 9.85 7.37 -3.49
CA ALA A 108 9.40 6.09 -4.03
C ALA A 108 8.73 6.28 -5.40
N HIS A 109 7.97 7.35 -5.62
CA HIS A 109 7.44 7.67 -6.95
C HIS A 109 8.55 7.89 -7.98
N GLU A 110 9.62 8.62 -7.61
CA GLU A 110 10.81 8.80 -8.47
C GLU A 110 11.53 7.47 -8.75
N MET A 111 11.68 6.61 -7.74
CA MET A 111 12.32 5.29 -7.89
C MET A 111 11.48 4.36 -8.75
N HIS A 112 10.16 4.42 -8.61
CA HIS A 112 9.24 3.65 -9.42
C HIS A 112 9.29 4.11 -10.88
N LEU A 113 9.30 5.42 -11.15
CA LEU A 113 9.50 5.98 -12.49
C LEU A 113 10.79 5.46 -13.14
N ARG A 114 11.89 5.44 -12.40
CA ARG A 114 13.19 4.93 -12.90
C ARG A 114 13.21 3.42 -13.14
N SER A 115 12.31 2.68 -12.50
CA SER A 115 12.18 1.23 -12.70
C SER A 115 11.47 0.89 -14.01
N GLY A 116 10.82 1.86 -14.67
CA GLY A 116 10.13 1.69 -15.96
C GLY A 116 8.68 1.24 -15.87
N TYR A 117 8.22 0.76 -14.70
CA TYR A 117 6.86 0.24 -14.50
C TYR A 117 5.82 1.29 -14.09
N TYR A 118 6.24 2.55 -13.90
CA TYR A 118 5.38 3.62 -13.38
C TYR A 118 4.20 3.97 -14.28
N GLU A 119 4.39 3.93 -15.60
CA GLU A 119 3.34 4.20 -16.59
C GLU A 119 2.37 3.03 -16.76
N GLU A 120 2.85 1.80 -16.58
CA GLU A 120 2.04 0.58 -16.67
C GLU A 120 1.21 0.34 -15.41
N SER A 121 1.64 0.90 -14.28
CA SER A 121 0.99 0.77 -12.98
C SER A 121 -0.27 1.64 -12.86
N ASP A 122 -1.27 1.16 -12.14
CA ASP A 122 -2.38 2.01 -11.68
C ASP A 122 -1.99 2.91 -10.48
N GLU A 123 -2.92 3.78 -10.07
CA GLU A 123 -2.70 4.69 -8.94
C GLU A 123 -2.51 3.95 -7.61
N VAL A 124 -3.19 2.82 -7.39
CA VAL A 124 -3.10 2.07 -6.13
C VAL A 124 -1.71 1.46 -5.98
N ILE A 125 -1.13 0.89 -7.04
CA ILE A 125 0.24 0.33 -7.01
C ILE A 125 1.28 1.42 -6.77
N ARG A 126 1.14 2.57 -7.44
CA ARG A 126 2.03 3.72 -7.21
C ARG A 126 2.01 4.14 -5.73
N GLU A 127 0.81 4.30 -5.16
CA GLU A 127 0.67 4.67 -3.76
C GLU A 127 1.10 3.56 -2.79
N ALA A 128 0.89 2.28 -3.15
CA ALA A 128 1.28 1.17 -2.32
C ALA A 128 2.82 1.09 -2.16
N LEU A 129 3.57 1.32 -3.23
CA LEU A 129 5.03 1.41 -3.19
C LEU A 129 5.50 2.58 -2.32
N ALA A 130 4.84 3.73 -2.44
CA ALA A 130 5.17 4.92 -1.67
C ALA A 130 4.85 4.77 -0.16
N ILE A 131 3.70 4.18 0.16
CA ILE A 131 3.31 3.82 1.54
C ILE A 131 4.24 2.76 2.13
N MET A 132 4.74 1.81 1.32
CA MET A 132 5.75 0.85 1.79
C MET A 132 7.04 1.57 2.22
N ALA A 133 7.48 2.59 1.47
CA ALA A 133 8.64 3.39 1.82
C ALA A 133 8.42 4.23 3.10
N GLU A 134 7.23 4.81 3.29
CA GLU A 134 6.87 5.49 4.54
C GLU A 134 6.99 4.59 5.76
N ARG A 135 6.43 3.38 5.67
CA ARG A 135 6.44 2.43 6.78
C ARG A 135 7.84 1.97 7.15
N GLU A 136 8.72 1.83 6.15
CA GLU A 136 10.13 1.54 6.38
C GLU A 136 10.85 2.70 7.12
N ALA A 137 10.34 3.92 6.99
CA ALA A 137 10.78 5.10 7.75
C ALA A 137 10.15 5.20 9.15
N GLY A 138 9.17 4.34 9.47
CA GLY A 138 8.42 4.37 10.72
C GLY A 138 7.16 5.27 10.70
N LEU A 139 6.78 5.81 9.53
CA LEU A 139 5.57 6.60 9.38
C LEU A 139 4.38 5.68 9.04
N MET A 140 3.30 5.80 9.81
CA MET A 140 2.04 5.09 9.58
C MET A 140 0.90 6.10 9.54
N ARG A 141 0.35 6.33 8.34
CA ARG A 141 -0.78 7.22 8.11
C ARG A 141 -2.04 6.41 7.80
N VAL A 142 -3.19 6.94 8.20
CA VAL A 142 -4.52 6.41 7.86
C VAL A 142 -5.07 7.29 6.75
N PHE A 143 -5.59 6.66 5.70
CA PHE A 143 -6.18 7.34 4.56
C PHE A 143 -7.65 6.93 4.44
N GLU A 144 -8.51 7.90 4.16
CA GLU A 144 -9.96 7.68 4.06
C GLU A 144 -10.46 7.67 2.60
N GLN A 145 -9.62 8.13 1.66
CA GLN A 145 -9.99 8.27 0.24
C GLN A 145 -9.13 7.37 -0.64
N ASP A 146 -9.75 6.78 -1.65
CA ASP A 146 -9.03 6.08 -2.71
C ASP A 146 -8.25 7.08 -3.59
N PRO A 147 -7.10 6.69 -4.15
CA PRO A 147 -6.50 5.34 -4.15
C PRO A 147 -5.72 4.99 -2.86
N TYR A 148 -5.42 5.99 -2.02
CA TYR A 148 -4.59 5.84 -0.82
C TYR A 148 -5.17 4.88 0.23
N HIS A 149 -6.48 4.89 0.40
CA HIS A 149 -7.18 3.99 1.32
C HIS A 149 -6.94 2.53 0.95
N THR A 150 -7.23 2.15 -0.30
CA THR A 150 -7.01 0.80 -0.81
C THR A 150 -5.53 0.40 -0.74
N ALA A 151 -4.62 1.27 -1.19
CA ALA A 151 -3.17 1.02 -1.14
C ALA A 151 -2.69 0.78 0.31
N SER A 152 -3.09 1.64 1.25
CA SER A 152 -2.72 1.52 2.66
C SER A 152 -3.25 0.24 3.29
N ASN A 153 -4.50 -0.15 2.98
CA ASN A 153 -5.09 -1.39 3.46
C ASN A 153 -4.33 -2.62 2.95
N LEU A 154 -3.99 -2.67 1.65
CA LEU A 154 -3.25 -3.80 1.08
C LEU A 154 -1.83 -3.91 1.67
N ILE A 155 -1.15 -2.78 1.87
CA ILE A 155 0.16 -2.75 2.52
C ILE A 155 0.09 -3.10 4.01
N ALA A 156 -0.98 -2.72 4.71
CA ALA A 156 -1.22 -3.17 6.08
C ALA A 156 -1.27 -4.69 6.16
N GLN A 157 -2.03 -5.31 5.25
CA GLN A 157 -2.16 -6.75 5.19
C GLN A 157 -0.84 -7.46 4.88
N LEU A 158 -0.03 -6.93 3.95
CA LEU A 158 1.30 -7.46 3.67
C LEU A 158 2.24 -7.30 4.87
N ALA A 159 2.24 -6.15 5.55
CA ALA A 159 3.10 -5.89 6.71
C ALA A 159 2.76 -6.79 7.92
N ASP A 160 1.50 -7.20 8.06
CA ASP A 160 1.05 -8.15 9.10
C ASP A 160 1.48 -9.60 8.81
N LEU A 161 1.99 -9.87 7.61
CA LEU A 161 2.43 -11.20 7.18
C LEU A 161 3.95 -11.36 7.36
N TRP A 162 4.35 -12.20 8.32
CA TRP A 162 5.76 -12.44 8.67
C TRP A 162 6.68 -12.77 7.48
N ALA A 163 6.30 -13.66 6.56
CA ALA A 163 7.17 -13.96 5.40
C ALA A 163 7.36 -12.78 4.44
N PHE A 164 6.46 -11.78 4.42
CA PHE A 164 6.70 -10.54 3.69
C PHE A 164 7.58 -9.61 4.53
N GLN A 165 7.18 -9.33 5.78
CA GLN A 165 7.86 -8.37 6.66
C GLN A 165 9.32 -8.75 7.00
N SER A 166 9.63 -10.04 7.06
CA SER A 166 11.00 -10.54 7.33
C SER A 166 11.97 -10.34 6.16
N GLN A 167 11.48 -9.95 4.98
CA GLN A 167 12.33 -9.70 3.83
C GLN A 167 12.99 -8.33 3.88
N PRO A 168 14.23 -8.20 3.33
CA PRO A 168 14.83 -6.91 3.06
C PRO A 168 13.91 -6.04 2.22
N PHE A 169 13.92 -4.73 2.46
CA PHE A 169 13.11 -3.76 1.71
C PHE A 169 13.28 -3.91 0.19
N SER A 170 14.51 -4.06 -0.28
CA SER A 170 14.81 -4.21 -1.71
C SER A 170 14.13 -5.42 -2.36
N GLN A 171 13.95 -6.51 -1.60
CA GLN A 171 13.24 -7.69 -2.11
C GLN A 171 11.74 -7.42 -2.22
N ARG A 172 11.12 -6.86 -1.17
CA ARG A 172 9.70 -6.46 -1.19
C ARG A 172 9.41 -5.46 -2.30
N TRP A 173 10.30 -4.48 -2.47
CA TRP A 173 10.26 -3.50 -3.55
C TRP A 173 10.25 -4.20 -4.91
N ASN A 174 11.21 -5.07 -5.17
CA ASN A 174 11.31 -5.77 -6.46
C ASN A 174 10.09 -6.67 -6.75
N GLU A 175 9.51 -7.28 -5.72
CA GLU A 175 8.27 -8.05 -5.88
C GLU A 175 7.07 -7.15 -6.19
N MET A 176 6.99 -5.98 -5.57
CA MET A 176 5.89 -5.04 -5.78
C MET A 176 5.98 -4.27 -7.11
N ILE A 177 7.16 -3.84 -7.56
CA ILE A 177 7.32 -3.13 -8.84
C ILE A 177 6.98 -4.00 -10.05
N ALA A 178 7.02 -5.33 -9.89
CA ALA A 178 6.66 -6.27 -10.94
C ALA A 178 5.13 -6.38 -11.13
N LEU A 179 4.34 -5.77 -10.23
CA LEU A 179 2.89 -5.71 -10.29
C LEU A 179 2.47 -4.49 -11.11
N THR A 180 1.37 -4.60 -11.83
CA THR A 180 0.85 -3.50 -12.67
C THR A 180 -0.54 -3.04 -12.25
N ARG A 181 -1.25 -3.84 -11.45
CA ARG A 181 -2.63 -3.57 -11.03
C ARG A 181 -2.86 -3.91 -9.56
N ASP A 182 -3.78 -3.22 -8.92
CA ASP A 182 -4.22 -3.46 -7.54
C ASP A 182 -4.65 -4.92 -7.28
N ILE A 183 -5.28 -5.57 -8.27
CA ILE A 183 -5.64 -6.98 -8.21
C ILE A 183 -4.40 -7.87 -8.02
N ASP A 184 -3.29 -7.56 -8.70
CA ASP A 184 -2.03 -8.29 -8.57
C ASP A 184 -1.46 -8.15 -7.13
N LEU A 185 -1.65 -6.99 -6.50
CA LEU A 185 -1.25 -6.75 -5.11
C LEU A 185 -2.13 -7.53 -4.11
N ALA A 186 -3.43 -7.63 -4.36
CA ALA A 186 -4.31 -8.49 -3.57
C ALA A 186 -3.92 -9.98 -3.71
N ASP A 187 -3.55 -10.42 -4.92
CA ASP A 187 -3.04 -11.76 -5.15
C ASP A 187 -1.70 -12.01 -4.44
N LEU A 188 -0.82 -11.01 -4.40
CA LEU A 188 0.41 -11.09 -3.60
C LEU A 188 0.11 -11.30 -2.11
N VAL A 189 -0.91 -10.61 -1.57
CA VAL A 189 -1.35 -10.85 -0.19
C VAL A 189 -1.87 -12.28 -0.03
N ASN A 190 -2.70 -12.77 -0.95
CA ASN A 190 -3.22 -14.14 -0.91
C ASN A 190 -2.09 -15.17 -0.93
N TYR A 191 -1.07 -14.94 -1.74
CA TYR A 191 0.14 -15.76 -1.81
C TYR A 191 0.88 -15.79 -0.46
N TYR A 192 1.16 -14.63 0.14
CA TYR A 192 1.87 -14.57 1.42
C TYR A 192 1.05 -15.13 2.59
N LEU A 193 -0.27 -14.95 2.54
CA LEU A 193 -1.18 -15.50 3.51
C LEU A 193 -1.20 -17.04 3.44
N ASP A 194 -1.23 -17.62 2.24
CA ASP A 194 -1.11 -19.07 2.05
C ASP A 194 0.24 -19.60 2.56
N ARG A 195 1.33 -18.87 2.30
CA ARG A 195 2.69 -19.22 2.73
C ARG A 195 2.89 -19.17 4.24
N ASN A 196 2.33 -18.16 4.92
CA ASN A 196 2.50 -17.98 6.36
C ASN A 196 1.61 -18.91 7.18
N GLU A 197 0.35 -19.04 6.80
CA GLU A 197 -0.67 -19.69 7.63
C GLU A 197 -1.04 -21.08 7.11
N GLY A 198 -0.52 -21.49 5.95
CA GLY A 198 -0.80 -22.80 5.37
C GLY A 198 -2.28 -22.99 5.02
N ILE A 199 -2.99 -21.90 4.69
CA ILE A 199 -4.43 -21.90 4.37
C ILE A 199 -4.77 -23.00 3.35
N GLY A 200 -3.88 -23.26 2.40
CA GLY A 200 -3.98 -24.31 1.41
C GLY A 200 -4.64 -23.87 0.11
N LEU A 201 -4.72 -22.56 -0.17
CA LEU A 201 -5.27 -22.01 -1.43
C LEU A 201 -4.55 -22.62 -2.63
N GLY A 202 -3.22 -22.56 -2.68
CA GLY A 202 -2.47 -23.08 -3.84
C GLY A 202 -2.65 -24.59 -4.04
N ARG A 203 -2.78 -25.36 -2.96
CA ARG A 203 -3.07 -26.80 -3.03
C ARG A 203 -4.51 -27.07 -3.47
N TRP A 204 -5.46 -26.26 -3.00
CA TRP A 204 -6.87 -26.37 -3.38
C TRP A 204 -7.05 -26.05 -4.87
N MET A 205 -6.47 -24.95 -5.37
CA MET A 205 -6.52 -24.57 -6.79
C MET A 205 -6.02 -25.69 -7.70
N LYS A 206 -4.89 -26.33 -7.37
CA LYS A 206 -4.33 -27.46 -8.14
C LYS A 206 -5.22 -28.72 -8.17
N ARG A 207 -6.05 -28.92 -7.14
CA ARG A 207 -7.02 -30.03 -7.09
C ARG A 207 -8.35 -29.67 -7.73
N TYR A 208 -8.75 -28.41 -7.62
CA TYR A 208 -10.02 -27.90 -8.11
C TYR A 208 -10.11 -28.00 -9.64
N SER A 209 -9.10 -27.51 -10.36
CA SER A 209 -9.03 -27.65 -11.81
C SER A 209 -7.60 -27.87 -12.29
N LYS A 210 -7.46 -28.63 -13.38
CA LYS A 210 -6.20 -28.75 -14.13
C LYS A 210 -6.05 -27.64 -15.18
N ASP A 211 -7.15 -26.98 -15.53
CA ASP A 211 -7.16 -25.85 -16.44
C ASP A 211 -6.51 -24.64 -15.75
N THR A 212 -5.54 -24.03 -16.42
CA THR A 212 -4.84 -22.85 -15.91
C THR A 212 -5.71 -21.60 -16.02
N GLU A 213 -6.44 -21.44 -17.12
CA GLU A 213 -7.28 -20.26 -17.39
C GLU A 213 -8.43 -20.16 -16.38
N MET A 214 -9.06 -21.30 -16.06
CA MET A 214 -10.08 -21.36 -15.00
C MET A 214 -9.52 -21.00 -13.63
N ARG A 215 -8.29 -21.44 -13.31
CA ARG A 215 -7.66 -21.13 -12.02
C ARG A 215 -7.33 -19.64 -11.93
N GLU A 216 -6.82 -19.07 -13.00
CA GLU A 216 -6.54 -17.63 -13.09
C GLU A 216 -7.82 -16.81 -12.93
N THR A 217 -8.92 -17.24 -13.56
CA THR A 217 -10.22 -16.57 -13.43
C THR A 217 -10.69 -16.57 -11.97
N VAL A 218 -10.63 -17.70 -11.27
CA VAL A 218 -11.03 -17.79 -9.86
C VAL A 218 -10.14 -16.93 -8.97
N LEU A 219 -8.81 -16.93 -9.20
CA LEU A 219 -7.88 -16.07 -8.44
C LEU A 219 -8.18 -14.59 -8.67
N LEU A 220 -8.36 -14.19 -9.93
CA LEU A 220 -8.66 -12.80 -10.29
C LEU A 220 -9.97 -12.32 -9.64
N THR A 221 -11.03 -13.11 -9.71
CA THR A 221 -12.33 -12.75 -9.10
C THR A 221 -12.23 -12.72 -7.58
N MET A 222 -11.51 -13.66 -6.97
CA MET A 222 -11.27 -13.67 -5.52
C MET A 222 -10.45 -12.47 -5.07
N ALA A 223 -9.39 -12.12 -5.81
CA ALA A 223 -8.56 -10.96 -5.53
C ALA A 223 -9.38 -9.68 -5.59
N THR A 224 -10.16 -9.50 -6.67
CA THR A 224 -11.11 -8.39 -6.84
C THR A 224 -12.10 -8.29 -5.68
N CYS A 225 -12.75 -9.40 -5.34
CA CYS A 225 -13.68 -9.48 -4.22
C CYS A 225 -13.01 -9.06 -2.89
N SER A 226 -11.74 -9.41 -2.70
CA SER A 226 -11.05 -9.19 -1.44
C SER A 226 -10.38 -7.82 -1.28
N LEU A 227 -10.32 -6.97 -2.32
CA LEU A 227 -9.49 -5.74 -2.36
C LEU A 227 -9.68 -4.84 -1.12
N ARG A 228 -10.92 -4.67 -0.67
CA ARG A 228 -11.30 -3.75 0.42
C ARG A 228 -11.34 -4.40 1.81
N TYR A 229 -11.08 -5.69 1.88
CA TYR A 229 -11.23 -6.45 3.12
C TYR A 229 -9.97 -6.40 3.96
N SER A 230 -10.14 -6.32 5.29
CA SER A 230 -9.07 -6.54 6.25
C SER A 230 -8.50 -7.96 6.11
N LEU A 231 -7.29 -8.18 6.63
CA LEU A 231 -6.64 -9.50 6.60
C LEU A 231 -7.52 -10.59 7.25
N ASN A 232 -8.27 -10.24 8.29
CA ASN A 232 -9.17 -11.16 8.99
C ASN A 232 -10.34 -11.62 8.12
N HIS A 233 -10.96 -10.68 7.39
CA HIS A 233 -12.06 -10.99 6.48
C HIS A 233 -11.57 -11.75 5.26
N ARG A 234 -10.38 -11.40 4.73
CA ARG A 234 -9.70 -12.16 3.67
C ARG A 234 -9.39 -13.60 4.10
N ARG A 235 -8.92 -13.83 5.33
CA ARG A 235 -8.79 -15.19 5.89
C ARG A 235 -10.12 -15.93 5.91
N CYS A 236 -11.21 -15.27 6.28
CA CYS A 236 -12.55 -15.87 6.29
C CYS A 236 -12.98 -16.29 4.87
N LEU A 237 -12.85 -15.38 3.90
CA LEU A 237 -13.12 -15.62 2.48
C LEU A 237 -12.38 -16.86 1.97
N LEU A 238 -11.05 -16.89 2.16
CA LEU A 238 -10.21 -18.00 1.71
C LEU A 238 -10.55 -19.31 2.41
N ARG A 239 -10.79 -19.30 3.73
CA ARG A 239 -11.17 -20.50 4.48
C ARG A 239 -12.50 -21.07 4.02
N ASN A 240 -13.45 -20.23 3.62
CA ASN A 240 -14.71 -20.69 3.06
C ASN A 240 -14.55 -21.20 1.63
N LEU A 241 -13.71 -20.57 0.81
CA LEU A 241 -13.37 -21.04 -0.54
C LEU A 241 -12.75 -22.44 -0.52
N ILE A 242 -11.71 -22.68 0.29
CA ILE A 242 -11.03 -23.98 0.31
C ILE A 242 -11.90 -25.13 0.85
N ARG A 243 -13.03 -24.82 1.50
CA ARG A 243 -14.02 -25.80 1.98
C ARG A 243 -15.01 -26.21 0.90
N CYS A 244 -15.09 -25.46 -0.20
CA CYS A 244 -15.86 -25.84 -1.36
C CYS A 244 -15.34 -27.18 -1.91
N LYS A 245 -16.26 -28.02 -2.36
CA LYS A 245 -15.89 -29.30 -2.95
C LYS A 245 -15.16 -29.06 -4.27
N THR A 246 -14.25 -29.96 -4.63
CA THR A 246 -13.49 -29.83 -5.88
C THR A 246 -14.33 -30.05 -7.14
N ASP A 247 -15.55 -30.57 -7.00
CA ASP A 247 -16.55 -30.74 -8.06
C ASP A 247 -17.61 -29.62 -8.07
N THR A 248 -17.49 -28.61 -7.20
CA THR A 248 -18.35 -27.42 -7.25
C THR A 248 -18.19 -26.73 -8.61
N PRO A 249 -19.27 -26.41 -9.34
CA PRO A 249 -19.17 -25.69 -10.61
C PRO A 249 -18.50 -24.33 -10.44
N ILE A 250 -17.66 -23.94 -11.40
CA ILE A 250 -16.94 -22.67 -11.37
C ILE A 250 -17.89 -21.48 -11.34
N GLU A 251 -18.99 -21.56 -12.08
CA GLU A 251 -20.02 -20.53 -12.13
C GLU A 251 -20.65 -20.32 -10.75
N SER A 252 -20.73 -21.36 -9.92
CA SER A 252 -21.23 -21.24 -8.55
C SER A 252 -20.24 -20.50 -7.64
N ILE A 253 -18.94 -20.73 -7.82
CA ILE A 253 -17.90 -20.03 -7.05
C ILE A 253 -17.85 -18.55 -7.46
N LEU A 254 -17.86 -18.27 -8.76
CA LEU A 254 -17.86 -16.90 -9.27
C LEU A 254 -19.11 -16.15 -8.80
N HIS A 255 -20.29 -16.78 -8.89
CA HIS A 255 -21.53 -16.20 -8.39
C HIS A 255 -21.48 -15.87 -6.89
N VAL A 256 -20.80 -16.69 -6.08
CA VAL A 256 -20.62 -16.39 -4.65
C VAL A 256 -19.77 -15.14 -4.44
N PHE A 257 -18.67 -14.97 -5.19
CA PHE A 257 -17.87 -13.75 -5.09
C PHE A 257 -18.66 -12.51 -5.53
N ASP A 258 -19.40 -12.61 -6.64
CA ASP A 258 -20.25 -11.51 -7.12
C ASP A 258 -21.33 -11.14 -6.09
N ALA A 259 -21.97 -12.13 -5.47
CA ALA A 259 -22.97 -11.92 -4.43
C ALA A 259 -22.37 -11.27 -3.17
N ILE A 260 -21.14 -11.62 -2.79
CA ILE A 260 -20.43 -10.98 -1.68
C ILE A 260 -20.20 -9.49 -1.99
N ILE A 261 -19.70 -9.18 -3.19
CA ILE A 261 -19.46 -7.79 -3.63
C ILE A 261 -20.78 -6.99 -3.63
N GLU A 262 -21.85 -7.57 -4.19
CA GLU A 262 -23.16 -6.91 -4.26
C GLU A 262 -23.74 -6.63 -2.87
N LEU A 263 -23.70 -7.63 -1.97
CA LEU A 263 -24.24 -7.48 -0.61
C LEU A 263 -23.43 -6.50 0.23
N ASP A 264 -22.10 -6.55 0.17
CA ASP A 264 -21.21 -5.61 0.88
C ASP A 264 -21.46 -4.17 0.41
N SER A 265 -21.60 -3.94 -0.90
CA SER A 265 -21.91 -2.62 -1.44
C SER A 265 -23.31 -2.13 -1.05
N ARG A 266 -24.28 -3.03 -0.88
CA ARG A 266 -25.67 -2.68 -0.57
C ARG A 266 -25.91 -2.49 0.94
N TYR A 267 -25.14 -3.18 1.76
CA TYR A 267 -25.26 -3.20 3.23
C TYR A 267 -23.89 -3.02 3.89
N PRO A 268 -23.25 -1.84 3.75
CA PRO A 268 -21.88 -1.62 4.22
C PRO A 268 -21.70 -1.65 5.74
N GLU A 269 -22.79 -1.52 6.50
CA GLU A 269 -22.79 -1.58 7.97
C GLU A 269 -22.96 -3.02 8.51
N ASP A 270 -23.31 -3.97 7.64
CA ASP A 270 -23.48 -5.36 8.04
C ASP A 270 -22.12 -6.04 8.29
N ASP A 271 -22.12 -7.06 9.14
CA ASP A 271 -20.91 -7.84 9.40
C ASP A 271 -20.51 -8.61 8.13
N ILE A 272 -19.48 -8.13 7.43
CA ILE A 272 -18.91 -8.77 6.23
C ILE A 272 -18.55 -10.24 6.45
N LYS A 273 -18.18 -10.64 7.67
CA LYS A 273 -17.96 -12.06 7.97
C LYS A 273 -19.27 -12.85 7.82
N ALA A 274 -20.39 -12.31 8.28
CA ALA A 274 -21.70 -12.92 8.15
C ALA A 274 -22.16 -12.97 6.68
N ILE A 275 -21.87 -11.92 5.89
CA ILE A 275 -22.12 -11.92 4.43
C ILE A 275 -21.33 -13.04 3.75
N ILE A 276 -20.03 -13.16 4.01
CA ILE A 276 -19.19 -14.23 3.46
C ILE A 276 -19.77 -15.60 3.84
N ASP A 277 -20.04 -15.84 5.12
CA ASP A 277 -20.57 -17.12 5.59
C ASP A 277 -21.93 -17.45 4.95
N PHE A 278 -22.81 -16.45 4.79
CA PHE A 278 -24.11 -16.58 4.12
C PHE A 278 -23.96 -16.99 2.66
N CYS A 279 -23.12 -16.29 1.89
CA CYS A 279 -22.93 -16.56 0.47
C CYS A 279 -22.33 -17.96 0.21
N PHE A 280 -21.43 -18.42 1.08
CA PHE A 280 -20.81 -19.74 0.94
C PHE A 280 -21.68 -20.90 1.48
N ALA A 281 -22.70 -20.63 2.30
CA ALA A 281 -23.53 -21.67 2.93
C ALA A 281 -24.16 -22.70 1.96
N PRO A 282 -24.64 -22.32 0.75
CA PRO A 282 -25.21 -23.26 -0.20
C PRO A 282 -24.22 -24.29 -0.74
N ILE A 283 -22.94 -23.91 -0.87
CA ILE A 283 -21.89 -24.73 -1.52
C ILE A 283 -20.97 -25.43 -0.51
N ASN A 284 -20.85 -24.90 0.71
CA ASN A 284 -20.03 -25.47 1.79
C ASN A 284 -20.71 -26.61 2.56
N ARG A 285 -21.69 -27.32 1.98
CA ARG A 285 -22.53 -28.34 2.67
C ARG A 285 -21.72 -29.49 3.30
N ASN A 286 -21.22 -29.19 4.50
CA ASN A 286 -20.72 -30.03 5.56
C ASN A 286 -21.03 -29.36 6.92
N HIS A 287 -22.18 -28.68 7.03
CA HIS A 287 -22.79 -28.46 8.34
C HIS A 287 -23.24 -29.84 8.86
N ARG A 288 -22.35 -30.51 9.59
CA ARG A 288 -22.76 -31.52 10.57
C ARG A 288 -23.80 -30.86 11.48
N GLY A 289 -25.04 -31.31 11.35
CA GLY A 289 -26.12 -31.25 12.34
C GLY A 289 -26.32 -29.94 13.09
N LEU A 290 -27.14 -29.04 12.54
CA LEU A 290 -28.18 -28.44 13.39
C LEU A 290 -29.37 -29.39 13.33
N SER A 291 -29.33 -30.43 14.17
CA SER A 291 -30.57 -31.03 14.64
C SER A 291 -31.31 -29.94 15.38
N VAL A 292 -32.35 -29.40 14.76
CA VAL A 292 -33.37 -28.64 15.48
C VAL A 292 -34.02 -29.65 16.43
N ALA A 293 -33.56 -29.67 17.68
CA ALA A 293 -34.28 -30.30 18.76
C ALA A 293 -35.44 -29.37 19.11
N PHE A 294 -36.60 -29.62 18.49
CA PHE A 294 -37.86 -29.19 19.11
C PHE A 294 -38.09 -30.13 20.30
N GLY A 295 -37.93 -29.58 21.50
CA GLY A 295 -38.48 -30.08 22.75
C GLY A 295 -39.47 -29.07 23.28
#